data_AF-A0A1Q6GYZ8-F1
#
_entry.id   AF-A0A1Q6GYZ8-F1
#
_cell.length_a   1.000
_cell.length_b   1.000
_cell.length_c   1.000
_cell.angle_alpha   90.00
_cell.angle_beta   90.00
_cell.angle_gamma   90.00
#
_symmetry.space_group_name_H-M   'P 1'
#
loop_
_entity.id
_entity.type
_entity.pdbx_description
1 polymer ?
#
loop_
_entity_poly.entity_id
_entity_poly.type
_entity_poly.pdbx_seq_one_letter_code
_entity_poly.pdbx_strand_id
1 'polypeptide(L)'
;MPIGNGFIGAMVYGGVSQERIQFTEHSLCTGDMKKVGNFQPMGEIFIDYGIGDSCNDYSRRLSLDKAVCDINYKTSSYSVHRQVFASFPNKVVAVRCDVDGRRLPSVAVRLESFHANNVAYAGNDAFFEGRFSNGLQYGAHVRVVPDNGTSVKACDDRLEFENCSGFTLLLSASTSYVPDYKCKFLGQNPMSDLFSYINRASSMAYEELKSIHVADFRNLYGRCDLILEDPFDGREIAIDKRIERYRGGADDPWLEALVFQFGRYLLISSSREGGLPANLQGLWNKERKPAWYSQYTTDINLQMNYWLAEPTGLSECHMQMLDWIENISEVQKMSDDPRLSTDKAWKAYSTMNFMGGTSGWALHLPGPAWLLQHFWLHYAYGGDKKFLEERAYPLLKEMAEFWADRLIEKDGFLITPDGWSPEHGPGLVEGDRTPRPGVSYDQEIVYDLFTNYISASEILGKDSVFRNRIISVREHLLWPRIGKWGQLQEWMEDLDSPKDHHRHLSHLFPDFVNAYPKIHQ
;
A
#
# COMPACT_ATOMS: atom_id res chain seq x y z
N MET A 1 -10.20 -12.13 -6.13
CA MET A 1 -10.34 -10.69 -6.38
C MET A 1 -9.94 -9.95 -5.12
N PRO A 2 -9.03 -8.97 -5.20
CA PRO A 2 -8.60 -8.19 -4.05
C PRO A 2 -9.71 -7.22 -3.65
N ILE A 3 -10.07 -7.20 -2.37
CA ILE A 3 -10.88 -6.16 -1.73
C ILE A 3 -10.13 -5.64 -0.50
N GLY A 4 -10.35 -4.39 -0.12
CA GLY A 4 -9.73 -3.84 1.07
C GLY A 4 -10.34 -2.52 1.49
N ASN A 5 -10.14 -2.18 2.76
CA ASN A 5 -10.64 -0.95 3.36
C ASN A 5 -9.52 -0.08 3.96
N GLY A 6 -8.25 -0.31 3.60
CA GLY A 6 -7.07 0.33 4.18
C GLY A 6 -6.55 -0.29 5.49
N PHE A 7 -7.32 -1.21 6.10
CA PHE A 7 -6.95 -1.92 7.33
C PHE A 7 -6.89 -3.43 7.08
N ILE A 8 -7.98 -3.98 6.56
CA ILE A 8 -8.14 -5.38 6.22
C ILE A 8 -8.05 -5.51 4.71
N GLY A 9 -7.12 -6.34 4.24
CA GLY A 9 -7.10 -6.83 2.86
C GLY A 9 -7.72 -8.22 2.80
N ALA A 10 -8.49 -8.53 1.75
CA ALA A 10 -8.99 -9.88 1.53
C ALA A 10 -8.93 -10.28 0.05
N MET A 11 -8.70 -11.57 -0.18
CA MET A 11 -8.72 -12.21 -1.49
C MET A 11 -9.92 -13.15 -1.57
N VAL A 12 -10.91 -12.77 -2.38
CA VAL A 12 -12.12 -13.58 -2.63
C VAL A 12 -11.86 -14.54 -3.79
N TYR A 13 -11.98 -15.85 -3.58
CA TYR A 13 -11.65 -16.84 -4.60
C TYR A 13 -12.81 -17.12 -5.55
N GLY A 14 -14.04 -17.19 -5.04
CA GLY A 14 -15.26 -17.38 -5.82
C GLY A 14 -15.70 -18.83 -5.96
N GLY A 15 -15.33 -19.73 -5.02
CA GLY A 15 -15.65 -21.16 -5.15
C GLY A 15 -17.16 -21.47 -5.02
N VAL A 16 -17.65 -22.46 -5.77
CA VAL A 16 -19.07 -22.80 -5.86
C VAL A 16 -19.52 -23.56 -4.61
N SER A 17 -19.02 -24.78 -4.41
CA SER A 17 -19.31 -25.62 -3.23
C SER A 17 -18.76 -25.02 -1.95
N GLN A 18 -17.54 -24.52 -2.01
CA GLN A 18 -16.83 -23.92 -0.90
C GLN A 18 -16.18 -22.61 -1.33
N GLU A 19 -16.54 -21.52 -0.67
CA GLU A 19 -15.82 -20.24 -0.80
C GLU A 19 -14.57 -20.24 0.08
N ARG A 20 -13.52 -19.58 -0.40
CA ARG A 20 -12.32 -19.27 0.36
C ARG A 20 -12.10 -17.76 0.35
N ILE A 21 -11.91 -17.19 1.53
CA ILE A 21 -11.53 -15.79 1.70
C ILE A 21 -10.28 -15.76 2.56
N GLN A 22 -9.13 -15.46 1.94
CA GLN A 22 -7.89 -15.21 2.67
C GLN A 22 -7.86 -13.74 3.07
N PHE A 23 -7.42 -13.42 4.29
CA PHE A 23 -7.35 -12.03 4.75
C PHE A 23 -6.06 -11.70 5.49
N THR A 24 -5.76 -10.41 5.50
CA THR A 24 -4.62 -9.75 6.13
C THR A 24 -5.09 -8.58 6.98
N GLU A 25 -4.19 -8.05 7.78
CA GLU A 25 -4.38 -6.81 8.52
C GLU A 25 -3.10 -5.97 8.37
N HIS A 26 -3.25 -4.68 8.08
CA HIS A 26 -2.19 -3.80 7.56
C HIS A 26 -0.91 -3.71 8.41
N SER A 27 -1.00 -4.04 9.69
CA SER A 27 0.02 -3.86 10.72
C SER A 27 0.50 -5.20 11.29
N LEU A 28 0.02 -6.32 10.77
CA LEU A 28 0.48 -7.64 11.17
C LEU A 28 1.88 -7.92 10.59
N CYS A 29 2.91 -7.65 11.38
CA CYS A 29 4.31 -7.79 11.00
C CYS A 29 5.12 -8.50 12.09
N THR A 30 6.08 -9.35 11.68
CA THR A 30 7.01 -10.04 12.61
C THR A 30 8.23 -9.20 13.01
N GLY A 31 8.43 -8.04 12.38
CA GLY A 31 9.54 -7.13 12.63
C GLY A 31 9.35 -6.26 13.87
N ASP A 32 10.28 -5.35 14.11
CA ASP A 32 10.22 -4.35 15.17
C ASP A 32 10.88 -3.05 14.69
N MET A 33 11.19 -2.12 15.58
CA MET A 33 11.86 -0.85 15.24
C MET A 33 13.32 -1.03 14.76
N LYS A 34 13.89 -2.23 14.87
CA LYS A 34 15.29 -2.53 14.48
C LYS A 34 15.35 -3.48 13.29
N LYS A 35 14.46 -4.47 13.22
CA LYS A 35 14.45 -5.53 12.21
C LYS A 35 13.23 -5.41 11.31
N VAL A 36 13.45 -5.47 9.99
CA VAL A 36 12.38 -5.40 8.99
C VAL A 36 11.26 -6.41 9.25
N GLY A 37 11.57 -7.68 9.48
CA GLY A 37 10.56 -8.74 9.56
C GLY A 37 9.67 -8.81 8.32
N ASN A 38 8.67 -9.70 8.34
CA ASN A 38 7.75 -9.91 7.21
C ASN A 38 6.36 -9.37 7.54
N PHE A 39 5.70 -8.74 6.57
CA PHE A 39 4.24 -8.58 6.56
C PHE A 39 3.58 -9.96 6.51
N GLN A 40 2.51 -10.19 7.27
CA GLN A 40 1.96 -11.54 7.47
C GLN A 40 0.51 -11.68 7.01
N PRO A 41 0.12 -12.87 6.51
CA PRO A 41 -1.29 -13.22 6.37
C PRO A 41 -1.92 -13.43 7.75
N MET A 42 -3.17 -13.01 7.94
CA MET A 42 -3.85 -13.14 9.24
C MET A 42 -4.55 -14.49 9.37
N GLY A 43 -5.43 -14.81 8.42
CA GLY A 43 -6.24 -16.02 8.45
C GLY A 43 -6.97 -16.32 7.15
N GLU A 44 -7.79 -17.36 7.19
CA GLU A 44 -8.69 -17.74 6.10
C GLU A 44 -10.10 -18.06 6.64
N ILE A 45 -11.10 -17.78 5.81
CA ILE A 45 -12.47 -18.24 6.03
C ILE A 45 -12.82 -19.22 4.92
N PHE A 46 -13.36 -20.37 5.32
CA PHE A 46 -13.98 -21.33 4.42
C PHE A 46 -15.48 -21.34 4.68
N ILE A 47 -16.27 -21.21 3.62
CA ILE A 47 -17.73 -21.27 3.68
C ILE A 47 -18.16 -22.41 2.78
N ASP A 48 -18.53 -23.54 3.37
CA ASP A 48 -19.13 -24.67 2.68
C ASP A 48 -20.64 -24.45 2.60
N TYR A 49 -21.21 -24.47 1.40
CA TYR A 49 -22.64 -24.23 1.17
C TYR A 49 -23.46 -25.53 1.14
N GLY A 50 -22.85 -26.69 1.40
CA GLY A 50 -23.52 -27.99 1.34
C GLY A 50 -24.02 -28.34 -0.06
N ILE A 51 -23.38 -27.77 -1.09
CA ILE A 51 -23.70 -27.98 -2.50
C ILE A 51 -22.54 -28.64 -3.23
N GLY A 52 -22.86 -29.40 -4.28
CA GLY A 52 -21.84 -29.94 -5.19
C GLY A 52 -21.20 -28.85 -6.06
N ASP A 53 -20.10 -29.20 -6.73
CA ASP A 53 -19.33 -28.28 -7.58
C ASP A 53 -20.00 -27.92 -8.91
N SER A 54 -21.06 -28.64 -9.30
CA SER A 54 -21.73 -28.42 -10.59
C SER A 54 -22.63 -27.19 -10.55
N CYS A 55 -22.32 -26.21 -11.40
CA CYS A 55 -23.15 -25.04 -11.63
C CYS A 55 -23.19 -24.66 -13.11
N ASN A 56 -24.17 -23.84 -13.47
CA ASN A 56 -24.28 -23.17 -14.75
C ASN A 56 -24.24 -21.65 -14.54
N ASP A 57 -24.04 -20.89 -15.62
CA ASP A 57 -24.08 -19.42 -15.64
C ASP A 57 -23.17 -18.76 -14.59
N TYR A 58 -22.01 -19.38 -14.30
CA TYR A 58 -21.06 -18.83 -13.34
C TYR A 58 -20.48 -17.51 -13.83
N SER A 59 -20.52 -16.49 -12.98
CA SER A 59 -19.81 -15.24 -13.18
C SER A 59 -19.27 -14.71 -11.86
N ARG A 60 -18.11 -14.04 -11.93
CA ARG A 60 -17.54 -13.29 -10.82
C ARG A 60 -17.02 -11.95 -11.34
N ARG A 61 -17.39 -10.84 -10.69
CA ARG A 61 -17.09 -9.48 -11.13
C ARG A 61 -16.66 -8.65 -9.94
N LEU A 62 -15.64 -7.82 -10.11
CA LEU A 62 -15.29 -6.77 -9.16
C LEU A 62 -15.72 -5.43 -9.77
N SER A 63 -16.73 -4.80 -9.18
CA SER A 63 -17.14 -3.45 -9.56
C SER A 63 -16.15 -2.47 -8.95
N LEU A 64 -15.33 -1.83 -9.80
CA LEU A 64 -14.35 -0.85 -9.35
C LEU A 64 -15.00 0.42 -8.81
N ASP A 65 -16.20 0.79 -9.27
CA ASP A 65 -16.91 2.00 -8.83
C ASP A 65 -17.68 1.83 -7.52
N LYS A 66 -17.92 0.58 -7.08
CA LYS A 66 -18.61 0.27 -5.81
C LYS A 66 -17.72 -0.44 -4.82
N ALA A 67 -16.56 -0.95 -5.25
CA ALA A 67 -15.72 -1.87 -4.49
C ALA A 67 -16.50 -3.06 -3.94
N VAL A 68 -17.35 -3.67 -4.78
CA VAL A 68 -18.13 -4.85 -4.46
C VAL A 68 -17.77 -5.98 -5.43
N CYS A 69 -17.45 -7.13 -4.86
CA CYS A 69 -17.28 -8.38 -5.58
C CYS A 69 -18.62 -9.10 -5.68
N ASP A 70 -19.16 -9.26 -6.89
CA ASP A 70 -20.37 -10.03 -7.18
C ASP A 70 -19.99 -11.41 -7.71
N ILE A 71 -20.63 -12.46 -7.21
CA ILE A 71 -20.51 -13.83 -7.70
C ILE A 71 -21.91 -14.39 -7.91
N ASN A 72 -22.19 -14.89 -9.11
CA ASN A 72 -23.50 -15.43 -9.48
C ASN A 72 -23.31 -16.79 -10.12
N TYR A 73 -24.19 -17.74 -9.80
CA TYR A 73 -24.27 -19.03 -10.49
C TYR A 73 -25.63 -19.70 -10.23
N LYS A 74 -25.95 -20.71 -11.02
CA LYS A 74 -27.14 -21.54 -10.83
C LYS A 74 -26.74 -22.97 -10.51
N THR A 75 -27.30 -23.51 -9.43
CA THR A 75 -27.27 -24.96 -9.15
C THR A 75 -28.42 -25.63 -9.91
N SER A 76 -28.56 -26.96 -9.76
CA SER A 76 -29.74 -27.68 -10.27
C SER A 76 -31.06 -27.23 -9.63
N SER A 77 -31.00 -26.54 -8.48
CA SER A 77 -32.17 -26.31 -7.62
C SER A 77 -32.47 -24.84 -7.32
N TYR A 78 -31.50 -23.93 -7.45
CA TYR A 78 -31.65 -22.50 -7.14
C TYR A 78 -30.51 -21.66 -7.73
N SER A 79 -30.78 -20.37 -7.88
CA SER A 79 -29.76 -19.35 -8.18
C SER A 79 -29.09 -18.89 -6.89
N VAL A 80 -27.79 -18.66 -6.95
CA VAL A 80 -27.00 -18.08 -5.84
C VAL A 80 -26.44 -16.75 -6.30
N HIS A 81 -26.64 -15.72 -5.47
CA HIS A 81 -25.98 -14.42 -5.59
C HIS A 81 -25.16 -14.16 -4.33
N ARG A 82 -23.87 -13.89 -4.50
CA ARG A 82 -22.99 -13.49 -3.41
C ARG A 82 -22.40 -12.12 -3.66
N GLN A 83 -22.31 -11.33 -2.62
CA GLN A 83 -21.68 -10.02 -2.64
C GLN A 83 -20.66 -9.92 -1.52
N VAL A 84 -19.45 -9.47 -1.84
CA VAL A 84 -18.36 -9.34 -0.87
C VAL A 84 -17.72 -7.96 -0.98
N PHE A 85 -17.58 -7.25 0.15
CA PHE A 85 -16.89 -5.96 0.21
C PHE A 85 -16.21 -5.73 1.55
N ALA A 86 -15.22 -4.85 1.58
CA ALA A 86 -14.52 -4.42 2.78
C ALA A 86 -14.92 -2.97 3.10
N SER A 87 -15.76 -2.78 4.13
CA SER A 87 -16.26 -1.47 4.55
C SER A 87 -15.22 -0.74 5.39
N PHE A 88 -14.80 0.45 4.94
CA PHE A 88 -13.97 1.37 5.74
C PHE A 88 -14.75 1.99 6.90
N PRO A 89 -15.98 2.53 6.72
CA PRO A 89 -16.74 3.14 7.82
C PRO A 89 -17.08 2.16 8.95
N ASN A 90 -17.31 0.87 8.63
CA ASN A 90 -17.73 -0.12 9.61
C ASN A 90 -16.60 -1.07 10.07
N LYS A 91 -15.40 -0.98 9.49
CA LYS A 91 -14.22 -1.81 9.83
C LYS A 91 -14.50 -3.31 9.76
N VAL A 92 -15.28 -3.73 8.77
CA VAL A 92 -15.63 -5.14 8.52
C VAL A 92 -15.53 -5.51 7.05
N VAL A 93 -15.17 -6.75 6.77
CA VAL A 93 -15.46 -7.42 5.50
C VAL A 93 -16.84 -8.07 5.63
N ALA A 94 -17.74 -7.79 4.71
CA ALA A 94 -19.07 -8.35 4.67
C ALA A 94 -19.22 -9.30 3.48
N VAL A 95 -19.80 -10.47 3.73
CA VAL A 95 -20.22 -11.43 2.71
C VAL A 95 -21.73 -11.59 2.84
N ARG A 96 -22.46 -11.29 1.77
CA ARG A 96 -23.87 -11.64 1.62
C ARG A 96 -23.99 -12.83 0.69
N CYS A 97 -24.82 -13.79 1.07
CA CYS A 97 -25.25 -14.88 0.20
C CYS A 97 -26.78 -14.89 0.18
N ASP A 98 -27.36 -14.78 -1.00
CA ASP A 98 -28.78 -14.87 -1.28
C ASP A 98 -29.04 -16.10 -2.15
N VAL A 99 -30.12 -16.84 -1.86
CA VAL A 99 -30.59 -17.93 -2.71
C VAL A 99 -32.04 -17.73 -3.14
N ASP A 100 -32.29 -17.74 -4.45
CA ASP A 100 -33.62 -17.53 -4.98
C ASP A 100 -34.42 -18.84 -5.06
N GLY A 101 -35.68 -18.78 -4.60
CA GLY A 101 -36.68 -19.81 -4.84
C GLY A 101 -36.58 -21.06 -3.96
N ARG A 102 -35.54 -21.21 -3.11
CA ARG A 102 -35.36 -22.30 -2.14
C ARG A 102 -34.54 -21.87 -0.92
N ARG A 103 -33.97 -22.84 -0.18
CA ARG A 103 -33.13 -22.66 1.01
C ARG A 103 -31.80 -23.38 0.81
N LEU A 104 -30.73 -22.84 1.36
CA LEU A 104 -29.44 -23.54 1.48
C LEU A 104 -29.63 -24.76 2.38
N PRO A 105 -29.18 -25.96 1.97
CA PRO A 105 -29.44 -27.19 2.73
C PRO A 105 -28.69 -27.19 4.06
N SER A 106 -27.40 -26.85 4.04
CA SER A 106 -26.54 -26.74 5.20
C SER A 106 -25.38 -25.81 4.86
N VAL A 107 -24.96 -24.99 5.80
CA VAL A 107 -23.81 -24.09 5.65
C VAL A 107 -22.87 -24.31 6.82
N ALA A 108 -21.58 -24.50 6.52
CA ALA A 108 -20.53 -24.60 7.52
C ALA A 108 -19.50 -23.49 7.29
N VAL A 109 -19.25 -22.68 8.31
CA VAL A 109 -18.26 -21.61 8.30
C VAL A 109 -17.11 -21.95 9.23
N ARG A 110 -15.91 -22.00 8.68
CA ARG A 110 -14.68 -22.32 9.40
C ARG A 110 -13.70 -21.17 9.27
N LEU A 111 -13.21 -20.70 10.42
CA LEU A 111 -12.17 -19.69 10.52
C LEU A 111 -10.83 -20.39 10.84
N GLU A 112 -9.79 -20.06 10.09
CA GLU A 112 -8.43 -20.50 10.34
C GLU A 112 -7.52 -19.31 10.63
N SER A 113 -6.58 -19.48 11.57
CA SER A 113 -5.49 -18.54 11.80
C SER A 113 -4.20 -19.07 11.19
N PHE A 114 -3.37 -18.19 10.62
CA PHE A 114 -2.00 -18.55 10.28
C PHE A 114 -1.07 -18.57 11.50
N HIS A 115 -1.51 -18.12 12.67
CA HIS A 115 -0.61 -17.87 13.80
C HIS A 115 -1.12 -18.35 15.15
N ALA A 116 -2.41 -18.20 15.43
CA ALA A 116 -3.02 -18.69 16.66
C ALA A 116 -3.21 -20.22 16.57
N ASN A 117 -3.01 -20.91 17.69
CA ASN A 117 -3.16 -22.36 17.74
C ASN A 117 -4.62 -22.82 17.82
N ASN A 118 -5.53 -21.96 18.30
CA ASN A 118 -6.92 -22.30 18.55
C ASN A 118 -7.85 -21.18 18.03
N VAL A 119 -9.01 -21.59 17.55
CA VAL A 119 -10.14 -20.70 17.23
C VAL A 119 -11.30 -21.10 18.14
N ALA A 120 -11.87 -20.11 18.82
CA ALA A 120 -13.04 -20.32 19.67
C ALA A 120 -14.31 -20.15 18.84
N TYR A 121 -15.26 -21.05 19.02
CA TYR A 121 -16.59 -21.01 18.42
C TYR A 121 -17.64 -20.92 19.53
N ALA A 122 -18.47 -19.88 19.52
CA ALA A 122 -19.48 -19.65 20.54
C ALA A 122 -20.68 -18.90 19.97
N GLY A 123 -21.88 -19.47 20.11
CA GLY A 123 -23.10 -18.90 19.54
C GLY A 123 -22.98 -18.73 18.02
N ASN A 124 -23.01 -17.48 17.56
CA ASN A 124 -22.90 -17.13 16.15
C ASN A 124 -21.49 -16.65 15.76
N ASP A 125 -20.53 -16.78 16.68
CA ASP A 125 -19.22 -16.15 16.60
C ASP A 125 -18.10 -17.19 16.51
N ALA A 126 -17.10 -16.88 15.68
CA ALA A 126 -15.82 -17.56 15.62
C ALA A 126 -14.70 -16.51 15.77
N PHE A 127 -13.74 -16.72 16.67
CA PHE A 127 -12.68 -15.74 16.89
C PHE A 127 -11.38 -16.37 17.37
N PHE A 128 -10.27 -15.69 17.11
CA PHE A 128 -8.96 -16.02 17.66
C PHE A 128 -8.22 -14.74 18.06
N GLU A 129 -7.27 -14.90 18.98
CA GLU A 129 -6.30 -13.87 19.32
C GLU A 129 -4.92 -14.47 19.52
N GLY A 130 -3.90 -13.63 19.48
CA GLY A 130 -2.53 -14.03 19.77
C GLY A 130 -1.60 -12.86 19.98
N ARG A 131 -0.31 -13.19 20.15
CA ARG A 131 0.76 -12.21 20.35
C ARG A 131 2.03 -12.69 19.65
N PHE A 132 2.66 -11.81 18.88
CA PHE A 132 3.98 -12.06 18.30
C PHE A 132 5.10 -11.76 19.30
N SER A 133 6.30 -12.27 19.01
CA SER A 133 7.48 -12.08 19.86
C SER A 133 7.92 -10.62 20.00
N ASN A 134 7.53 -9.76 19.06
CA ASN A 134 7.73 -8.31 19.12
C ASN A 134 6.75 -7.59 20.06
N GLY A 135 5.81 -8.31 20.69
CA GLY A 135 4.81 -7.77 21.60
C GLY A 135 3.48 -7.42 20.97
N LEU A 136 3.39 -7.35 19.63
CA LEU A 136 2.17 -7.02 18.89
C LEU A 136 1.08 -8.07 19.18
N GLN A 137 -0.05 -7.62 19.72
CA GLN A 137 -1.24 -8.46 19.88
C GLN A 137 -2.09 -8.37 18.63
N TYR A 138 -2.79 -9.44 18.28
CA TYR A 138 -3.65 -9.49 17.11
C TYR A 138 -4.88 -10.31 17.40
N GLY A 139 -5.94 -10.08 16.62
CA GLY A 139 -7.15 -10.90 16.67
C GLY A 139 -7.99 -10.77 15.43
N ALA A 140 -8.89 -11.74 15.26
CA ALA A 140 -9.93 -11.71 14.24
C ALA A 140 -11.24 -12.25 14.82
N HIS A 141 -12.36 -11.69 14.37
CA HIS A 141 -13.70 -12.04 14.80
C HIS A 141 -14.61 -12.14 13.58
N VAL A 142 -15.22 -13.32 13.42
CA VAL A 142 -16.26 -13.62 12.45
C VAL A 142 -17.59 -13.81 13.15
N ARG A 143 -18.65 -13.20 12.60
CA ARG A 143 -20.04 -13.46 12.99
C ARG A 143 -20.85 -13.86 11.77
N VAL A 144 -21.74 -14.84 11.95
CA VAL A 144 -22.73 -15.21 10.94
C VAL A 144 -24.13 -14.86 11.39
N VAL A 145 -24.90 -14.26 10.49
CA VAL A 145 -26.29 -13.85 10.68
C VAL A 145 -27.13 -14.48 9.57
N PRO A 146 -27.67 -15.69 9.80
CA PRO A 146 -28.64 -16.30 8.89
C PRO A 146 -29.94 -15.48 8.83
N ASP A 147 -30.58 -15.45 7.67
CA ASP A 147 -31.89 -14.84 7.53
C ASP A 147 -32.98 -15.63 8.29
N ASN A 148 -34.12 -14.98 8.54
CA ASN A 148 -35.32 -15.56 9.16
C ASN A 148 -35.12 -16.15 10.57
N GLY A 149 -34.05 -15.77 11.28
CA GLY A 149 -33.80 -16.22 12.65
C GLY A 149 -33.38 -17.67 12.76
N THR A 150 -32.85 -18.28 11.68
CA THR A 150 -32.25 -19.61 11.72
C THR A 150 -31.16 -19.67 12.79
N SER A 151 -31.24 -20.66 13.68
CA SER A 151 -30.25 -20.86 14.75
C SER A 151 -28.90 -21.31 14.18
N VAL A 152 -27.82 -20.73 14.70
CA VAL A 152 -26.45 -21.19 14.44
C VAL A 152 -26.02 -22.12 15.57
N LYS A 153 -25.39 -23.23 15.20
CA LYS A 153 -24.74 -24.17 16.11
C LYS A 153 -23.23 -23.94 16.04
N ALA A 154 -22.63 -23.56 17.18
CA ALA A 154 -21.19 -23.59 17.34
C ALA A 154 -20.73 -25.03 17.61
N CYS A 155 -19.89 -25.56 16.72
CA CYS A 155 -19.16 -26.82 16.87
C CYS A 155 -17.71 -26.53 17.26
N ASP A 156 -16.93 -27.56 17.58
CA ASP A 156 -15.54 -27.40 18.03
C ASP A 156 -14.63 -26.75 16.98
N ASP A 157 -14.96 -26.88 15.69
CA ASP A 157 -14.13 -26.46 14.56
C ASP A 157 -14.84 -25.60 13.51
N ARG A 158 -16.13 -25.27 13.70
CA ARG A 158 -16.95 -24.52 12.73
C ARG A 158 -18.26 -23.99 13.31
N LEU A 159 -18.90 -23.05 12.62
CA LEU A 159 -20.30 -22.67 12.80
C LEU A 159 -21.17 -23.38 11.76
N GLU A 160 -22.29 -23.97 12.18
CA GLU A 160 -23.24 -24.67 11.30
C GLU A 160 -24.64 -24.06 11.38
N PHE A 161 -25.32 -23.93 10.25
CA PHE A 161 -26.73 -23.56 10.17
C PHE A 161 -27.35 -24.09 8.89
N GLU A 162 -28.66 -24.31 8.90
CA GLU A 162 -29.35 -25.05 7.84
C GLU A 162 -30.65 -24.36 7.43
N ASN A 163 -31.13 -24.70 6.23
CA ASN A 163 -32.44 -24.29 5.74
C ASN A 163 -32.68 -22.76 5.78
N CYS A 164 -31.66 -21.95 5.48
CA CYS A 164 -31.78 -20.49 5.38
C CYS A 164 -31.98 -20.03 3.93
N SER A 165 -32.69 -18.91 3.73
CA SER A 165 -32.85 -18.26 2.41
C SER A 165 -31.64 -17.41 2.00
N GLY A 166 -30.69 -17.24 2.92
CA GLY A 166 -29.54 -16.39 2.78
C GLY A 166 -28.90 -16.16 4.14
N PHE A 167 -27.74 -15.51 4.13
CA PHE A 167 -27.05 -15.10 5.35
C PHE A 167 -26.09 -13.94 5.07
N THR A 168 -25.73 -13.25 6.14
CA THR A 168 -24.62 -12.29 6.15
C THR A 168 -23.52 -12.80 7.06
N LEU A 169 -22.30 -12.86 6.55
CA LEU A 169 -21.09 -13.08 7.35
C LEU A 169 -20.31 -11.77 7.46
N LEU A 170 -19.87 -11.45 8.66
CA LEU A 170 -19.06 -10.27 8.97
C LEU A 170 -17.72 -10.73 9.53
N LEU A 171 -16.62 -10.19 9.02
CA LEU A 171 -15.26 -10.41 9.50
C LEU A 171 -14.66 -9.06 9.90
N SER A 172 -14.05 -8.99 11.08
CA SER A 172 -13.14 -7.93 11.47
C SER A 172 -11.81 -8.52 11.93
N ALA A 173 -10.72 -7.81 11.69
CA ALA A 173 -9.38 -8.17 12.11
C ALA A 173 -8.62 -6.89 12.46
N SER A 174 -7.79 -6.95 13.51
CA SER A 174 -7.04 -5.81 14.01
C SER A 174 -5.82 -6.28 14.82
N THR A 175 -4.88 -5.36 15.04
CA THR A 175 -3.76 -5.56 15.96
C THR A 175 -3.78 -4.50 17.06
N SER A 176 -2.87 -4.63 18.02
CA SER A 176 -2.58 -3.58 19.00
C SER A 176 -1.73 -2.45 18.42
N TYR A 177 -1.65 -2.27 17.10
CA TYR A 177 -0.85 -1.21 16.49
C TYR A 177 -1.40 0.17 16.84
N VAL A 178 -0.49 1.10 17.12
CA VAL A 178 -0.76 2.55 17.17
C VAL A 178 0.35 3.29 16.44
N PRO A 179 0.06 4.38 15.71
CA PRO A 179 1.07 5.15 14.96
C PRO A 179 1.88 6.09 15.88
N ASP A 180 2.50 5.54 16.93
CA ASP A 180 3.30 6.29 17.90
C ASP A 180 4.60 5.55 18.24
N TYR A 181 5.71 6.08 17.74
CA TYR A 181 7.04 5.54 18.00
C TYR A 181 7.42 5.55 19.49
N LYS A 182 6.88 6.48 20.30
CA LYS A 182 7.20 6.59 21.74
C LYS A 182 6.66 5.40 22.52
N CYS A 183 5.55 4.84 22.05
CA CYS A 183 4.95 3.62 22.57
C CYS A 183 5.45 2.37 21.83
N LYS A 184 6.51 2.49 21.02
CA LYS A 184 7.04 1.41 20.15
C LYS A 184 5.97 0.83 19.22
N PHE A 185 5.00 1.65 18.82
CA PHE A 185 3.85 1.27 18.01
C PHE A 185 2.93 0.21 18.64
N LEU A 186 2.97 0.05 19.97
CA LEU A 186 2.16 -0.91 20.72
C LEU A 186 1.14 -0.21 21.62
N GLY A 187 -0.14 -0.52 21.40
CA GLY A 187 -1.30 -0.07 22.17
C GLY A 187 -2.00 -1.22 22.88
N GLN A 188 -3.34 -1.11 22.99
CA GLN A 188 -4.17 -2.07 23.74
C GLN A 188 -4.52 -3.31 22.92
N ASN A 189 -4.95 -4.38 23.60
CA ASN A 189 -5.46 -5.59 22.95
C ASN A 189 -6.67 -5.25 22.05
N PRO A 190 -6.67 -5.64 20.76
CA PRO A 190 -7.72 -5.26 19.81
C PRO A 190 -9.09 -5.95 20.02
N MET A 191 -9.18 -7.00 20.84
CA MET A 191 -10.39 -7.83 20.91
C MET A 191 -11.65 -7.04 21.27
N SER A 192 -11.58 -6.09 22.20
CA SER A 192 -12.74 -5.27 22.57
C SER A 192 -13.28 -4.46 21.39
N ASP A 193 -12.39 -3.90 20.55
CA ASP A 193 -12.77 -3.15 19.36
C ASP A 193 -13.38 -4.07 18.30
N LEU A 194 -12.83 -5.27 18.11
CA LEU A 194 -13.38 -6.27 17.19
C LEU A 194 -14.82 -6.64 17.54
N PHE A 195 -15.09 -6.92 18.81
CA PHE A 195 -16.46 -7.18 19.27
C PHE A 195 -17.38 -5.97 19.03
N SER A 196 -16.90 -4.75 19.25
CA SER A 196 -17.66 -3.51 19.00
C SER A 196 -17.99 -3.32 17.52
N TYR A 197 -17.02 -3.53 16.62
CA TYR A 197 -17.22 -3.43 15.17
C TYR A 197 -18.23 -4.47 14.67
N ILE A 198 -18.07 -5.73 15.08
CA ILE A 198 -18.98 -6.80 14.70
C ILE A 198 -20.39 -6.59 15.26
N ASN A 199 -20.53 -6.21 16.54
CA ASN A 199 -21.84 -5.94 17.13
C ASN A 199 -22.58 -4.84 16.37
N ARG A 200 -21.90 -3.71 16.10
CA ARG A 200 -22.48 -2.57 15.36
C ARG A 200 -22.88 -2.97 13.94
N ALA A 201 -21.99 -3.62 13.20
CA ALA A 201 -22.28 -4.04 11.83
C ALA A 201 -23.41 -5.09 11.78
N SER A 202 -23.46 -6.02 12.74
CA SER A 202 -24.49 -7.05 12.81
C SER A 202 -25.88 -6.54 13.18
N SER A 203 -25.98 -5.35 13.78
CA SER A 203 -27.27 -4.69 14.05
C SER A 203 -27.85 -3.93 12.86
N MET A 204 -27.09 -3.76 11.77
CA MET A 204 -27.53 -3.05 10.57
C MET A 204 -28.16 -4.01 9.57
N ALA A 205 -29.11 -3.52 8.78
CA ALA A 205 -29.55 -4.27 7.61
C ALA A 205 -28.39 -4.36 6.59
N TYR A 206 -28.29 -5.47 5.86
CA TYR A 206 -27.22 -5.65 4.87
C TYR A 206 -27.18 -4.52 3.82
N GLU A 207 -28.34 -4.13 3.27
CA GLU A 207 -28.41 -3.06 2.28
C GLU A 207 -28.00 -1.69 2.85
N GLU A 208 -28.24 -1.44 4.13
CA GLU A 208 -27.74 -0.24 4.81
C GLU A 208 -26.21 -0.27 4.89
N LEU A 209 -25.63 -1.38 5.39
CA LEU A 209 -24.18 -1.57 5.50
C LEU A 209 -23.48 -1.39 4.14
N LYS A 210 -24.05 -1.97 3.08
CA LYS A 210 -23.57 -1.83 1.71
C LYS A 210 -23.70 -0.41 1.17
N SER A 211 -24.81 0.27 1.43
CA SER A 211 -25.02 1.65 0.98
C SER A 211 -23.98 2.60 1.57
N ILE A 212 -23.66 2.44 2.86
CA ILE A 212 -22.62 3.22 3.56
C ILE A 212 -21.24 2.96 2.94
N HIS A 213 -20.90 1.69 2.71
CA HIS A 213 -19.65 1.31 2.03
C HIS A 213 -19.53 1.95 0.64
N VAL A 214 -20.56 1.80 -0.19
CA VAL A 214 -20.55 2.31 -1.57
C VAL A 214 -20.47 3.83 -1.59
N ALA A 215 -21.17 4.52 -0.68
CA ALA A 215 -21.11 5.98 -0.58
C ALA A 215 -19.70 6.47 -0.19
N ASP A 216 -19.08 5.86 0.82
CA ASP A 216 -17.70 6.15 1.23
C ASP A 216 -16.71 5.94 0.08
N PHE A 217 -16.77 4.76 -0.56
CA PHE A 217 -15.85 4.42 -1.62
C PHE A 217 -16.01 5.33 -2.85
N ARG A 218 -17.25 5.60 -3.28
CA ARG A 218 -17.53 6.50 -4.41
C ARG A 218 -17.12 7.94 -4.15
N ASN A 219 -17.11 8.39 -2.89
CA ASN A 219 -16.65 9.73 -2.56
C ASN A 219 -15.18 9.95 -2.95
N LEU A 220 -14.36 8.89 -2.93
CA LEU A 220 -12.97 8.91 -3.39
C LEU A 220 -12.87 8.54 -4.88
N TYR A 221 -13.46 7.40 -5.25
CA TYR A 221 -13.32 6.86 -6.59
C TYR A 221 -13.95 7.74 -7.67
N GLY A 222 -15.09 8.38 -7.39
CA GLY A 222 -15.83 9.21 -8.35
C GLY A 222 -15.16 10.54 -8.72
N ARG A 223 -14.00 10.89 -8.14
CA ARG A 223 -13.32 12.17 -8.37
C ARG A 223 -12.53 12.26 -9.68
N CYS A 224 -12.21 11.13 -10.30
CA CYS A 224 -11.45 11.08 -11.54
C CYS A 224 -12.01 9.95 -12.42
N ASP A 225 -12.28 10.28 -13.68
CA ASP A 225 -12.75 9.33 -14.67
C ASP A 225 -11.90 9.39 -15.94
N LEU A 226 -11.64 8.22 -16.51
CA LEU A 226 -10.96 8.05 -17.79
C LEU A 226 -11.82 7.11 -18.62
N ILE A 227 -12.45 7.66 -19.65
CA ILE A 227 -13.32 6.92 -20.55
C ILE A 227 -12.64 6.86 -21.91
N LEU A 228 -12.26 5.66 -22.31
CA LEU A 228 -11.72 5.35 -23.63
C LEU A 228 -12.68 4.41 -24.37
N GLU A 229 -12.52 4.31 -25.67
CA GLU A 229 -13.39 3.50 -26.52
C GLU A 229 -13.33 2.01 -26.15
N ASP A 230 -14.47 1.33 -26.23
CA ASP A 230 -14.57 -0.12 -26.08
C ASP A 230 -14.81 -0.74 -27.47
N PRO A 231 -13.76 -1.15 -28.19
CA PRO A 231 -13.88 -1.61 -29.57
C PRO A 231 -14.61 -2.95 -29.71
N PHE A 232 -14.83 -3.67 -28.61
CA PHE A 232 -15.46 -5.00 -28.63
C PHE A 232 -16.85 -5.02 -28.01
N ASP A 233 -17.38 -3.88 -27.55
CA ASP A 233 -18.58 -3.80 -26.68
C ASP A 233 -18.54 -4.88 -25.57
N GLY A 234 -17.33 -5.13 -25.07
CA GLY A 234 -16.96 -6.41 -24.49
C GLY A 234 -17.00 -6.39 -22.97
N ARG A 235 -17.89 -5.59 -22.38
CA ARG A 235 -18.17 -5.60 -20.93
C ARG A 235 -18.52 -7.00 -20.40
N GLU A 236 -18.93 -7.90 -21.29
CA GLU A 236 -19.26 -9.30 -20.99
C GLU A 236 -18.11 -10.29 -21.25
N ILE A 237 -17.00 -9.85 -21.85
CA ILE A 237 -15.81 -10.69 -22.04
C ILE A 237 -15.03 -10.74 -20.73
N ALA A 238 -14.68 -11.95 -20.29
CA ALA A 238 -13.87 -12.13 -19.10
C ALA A 238 -12.49 -11.46 -19.26
N ILE A 239 -12.01 -10.85 -18.17
CA ILE A 239 -10.83 -9.98 -18.20
C ILE A 239 -9.55 -10.71 -18.61
N ASP A 240 -9.42 -11.99 -18.24
CA ASP A 240 -8.33 -12.87 -18.66
C ASP A 240 -8.27 -13.02 -20.19
N LYS A 241 -9.44 -13.16 -20.83
CA LYS A 241 -9.56 -13.23 -22.29
C LYS A 241 -9.24 -11.91 -22.98
N ARG A 242 -9.57 -10.77 -22.37
CA ARG A 242 -9.13 -9.46 -22.89
C ARG A 242 -7.62 -9.29 -22.79
N ILE A 243 -7.02 -9.65 -21.66
CA ILE A 243 -5.56 -9.63 -21.48
C ILE A 243 -4.86 -10.54 -22.49
N GLU A 244 -5.38 -11.75 -22.74
CA GLU A 244 -4.85 -12.66 -23.77
C GLU A 244 -4.85 -12.01 -25.16
N ARG A 245 -5.94 -11.32 -25.55
CA ARG A 245 -6.05 -10.62 -26.85
C ARG A 245 -5.09 -9.43 -26.95
N TYR A 246 -5.02 -8.60 -25.91
CA TYR A 246 -4.12 -7.45 -25.87
C TYR A 246 -2.65 -7.88 -26.01
N ARG A 247 -2.26 -8.96 -25.31
CA ARG A 247 -0.92 -9.57 -25.47
C ARG A 247 -0.68 -10.12 -26.89
N GLY A 248 -1.73 -10.50 -27.60
CA GLY A 248 -1.68 -10.90 -29.00
C GLY A 248 -1.56 -9.74 -30.00
N GLY A 249 -1.53 -8.48 -29.52
CA GLY A 249 -1.40 -7.28 -30.34
C GLY A 249 -2.73 -6.61 -30.73
N ALA A 250 -3.84 -6.97 -30.08
CA ALA A 250 -5.11 -6.27 -30.27
C ALA A 250 -5.14 -4.95 -29.47
N ASP A 251 -5.62 -3.88 -30.09
CA ASP A 251 -5.89 -2.62 -29.40
C ASP A 251 -7.12 -2.77 -28.48
N ASP A 252 -6.98 -2.39 -27.21
CA ASP A 252 -8.08 -2.37 -26.23
C ASP A 252 -7.93 -1.14 -25.31
N PRO A 253 -8.24 0.09 -25.80
CA PRO A 253 -8.15 1.31 -25.01
C PRO A 253 -9.02 1.27 -23.75
N TRP A 254 -10.13 0.54 -23.76
CA TRP A 254 -10.94 0.31 -22.57
C TRP A 254 -10.17 -0.46 -21.50
N LEU A 255 -9.39 -1.48 -21.87
CA LEU A 255 -8.54 -2.22 -20.93
C LEU A 255 -7.46 -1.30 -20.32
N GLU A 256 -6.89 -0.39 -21.09
CA GLU A 256 -5.94 0.62 -20.61
C GLU A 256 -6.60 1.55 -19.58
N ALA A 257 -7.80 2.06 -19.87
CA ALA A 257 -8.60 2.85 -18.94
C ALA A 257 -8.97 2.06 -17.68
N LEU A 258 -9.28 0.76 -17.82
CA LEU A 258 -9.55 -0.12 -16.69
C LEU A 258 -8.33 -0.27 -15.78
N VAL A 259 -7.12 -0.43 -16.34
CA VAL A 259 -5.87 -0.53 -15.56
C VAL A 259 -5.59 0.78 -14.81
N PHE A 260 -5.79 1.92 -15.46
CA PHE A 260 -5.71 3.24 -14.80
C PHE A 260 -6.66 3.32 -13.59
N GLN A 261 -7.93 2.97 -13.81
CA GLN A 261 -8.93 2.98 -12.74
C GLN A 261 -8.66 1.93 -11.66
N PHE A 262 -8.04 0.80 -12.02
CA PHE A 262 -7.68 -0.23 -11.08
C PHE A 262 -6.55 0.23 -10.14
N GLY A 263 -5.60 1.03 -10.62
CA GLY A 263 -4.58 1.67 -9.77
C GLY A 263 -5.21 2.54 -8.67
N ARG A 264 -6.19 3.37 -9.04
CA ARG A 264 -6.96 4.18 -8.08
C ARG A 264 -7.76 3.33 -7.09
N TYR A 265 -8.44 2.29 -7.58
CA TYR A 265 -9.15 1.32 -6.74
C TYR A 265 -8.21 0.70 -5.70
N LEU A 266 -7.04 0.22 -6.13
CA LEU A 266 -6.08 -0.45 -5.25
C LEU A 266 -5.59 0.50 -4.15
N LEU A 267 -5.24 1.75 -4.49
CA LEU A 267 -4.79 2.73 -3.51
C LEU A 267 -5.88 3.05 -2.46
N ILE A 268 -7.12 3.29 -2.90
CA ILE A 268 -8.27 3.51 -1.99
C ILE A 268 -8.46 2.28 -1.08
N SER A 269 -8.33 1.08 -1.64
CA SER A 269 -8.51 -0.16 -0.88
C SER A 269 -7.36 -0.50 0.05
N SER A 270 -6.15 0.06 -0.16
CA SER A 270 -4.96 -0.27 0.63
C SER A 270 -4.44 0.84 1.53
N SER A 271 -4.83 2.09 1.33
CA SER A 271 -4.31 3.22 2.11
C SER A 271 -5.40 4.23 2.44
N ARG A 272 -5.93 4.15 3.66
CA ARG A 272 -7.01 5.01 4.16
C ARG A 272 -6.62 5.65 5.48
N GLU A 273 -7.28 6.77 5.78
CA GLU A 273 -7.05 7.54 7.00
C GLU A 273 -7.03 6.66 8.26
N GLY A 274 -6.01 6.88 9.10
CA GLY A 274 -5.75 6.08 10.31
C GLY A 274 -5.09 4.73 10.06
N GLY A 275 -4.80 4.39 8.80
CA GLY A 275 -4.05 3.19 8.43
C GLY A 275 -2.61 3.44 8.01
N LEU A 276 -1.96 2.38 7.55
CA LEU A 276 -0.59 2.40 7.04
C LEU A 276 -0.54 2.69 5.54
N PRO A 277 0.63 3.09 5.00
CA PRO A 277 0.77 3.20 3.56
C PRO A 277 0.70 1.85 2.86
N ALA A 278 0.43 1.86 1.55
CA ALA A 278 0.46 0.67 0.72
C ALA A 278 1.89 0.11 0.64
N ASN A 279 2.10 -1.12 1.12
CA ASN A 279 3.40 -1.82 0.99
C ASN A 279 3.57 -2.41 -0.42
N LEU A 280 4.63 -3.19 -0.68
CA LEU A 280 4.89 -3.83 -1.99
C LEU A 280 3.71 -4.64 -2.57
N GLN A 281 2.79 -5.12 -1.74
CA GLN A 281 1.60 -5.87 -2.18
C GLN A 281 0.30 -5.15 -1.79
N GLY A 282 0.36 -3.86 -1.45
CA GLY A 282 -0.76 -3.09 -0.91
C GLY A 282 -1.16 -3.60 0.46
N LEU A 283 -2.15 -4.49 0.50
CA LEU A 283 -2.58 -5.24 1.69
C LEU A 283 -2.59 -6.76 1.44
N TRP A 284 -2.43 -7.24 0.22
CA TRP A 284 -2.83 -8.59 -0.17
C TRP A 284 -1.64 -9.55 -0.19
N ASN A 285 -1.41 -10.22 0.94
CA ASN A 285 -0.35 -11.21 1.09
C ASN A 285 -0.91 -12.52 1.67
N LYS A 286 -0.56 -13.66 1.07
CA LYS A 286 -0.89 -15.02 1.55
C LYS A 286 0.32 -15.79 2.12
N GLU A 287 1.51 -15.22 2.03
CA GLU A 287 2.77 -15.90 2.32
C GLU A 287 3.36 -15.41 3.65
N ARG A 288 3.83 -16.32 4.51
CA ARG A 288 4.53 -15.92 5.75
C ARG A 288 5.94 -15.37 5.50
N LYS A 289 6.52 -15.68 4.34
CA LYS A 289 7.83 -15.19 3.90
C LYS A 289 7.69 -14.64 2.46
N PRO A 290 6.96 -13.53 2.28
CA PRO A 290 6.73 -12.95 0.97
C PRO A 290 8.03 -12.40 0.37
N ALA A 291 8.05 -12.25 -0.95
CA ALA A 291 9.16 -11.61 -1.66
C ALA A 291 9.43 -10.20 -1.10
N TRP A 292 10.71 -9.91 -0.84
CA TRP A 292 11.18 -8.65 -0.22
C TRP A 292 10.37 -8.24 1.01
N TYR A 293 9.99 -9.23 1.83
CA TYR A 293 9.28 -9.05 3.08
C TYR A 293 7.85 -8.48 2.95
N SER A 294 7.42 -8.12 1.72
CA SER A 294 6.25 -7.30 1.43
C SER A 294 6.20 -6.02 2.28
N GLN A 295 7.35 -5.35 2.41
CA GLN A 295 7.52 -4.14 3.24
C GLN A 295 7.65 -2.89 2.37
N TYR A 296 8.27 -1.83 2.89
CA TYR A 296 8.42 -0.54 2.24
C TYR A 296 9.82 -0.43 1.65
N THR A 297 9.93 -0.65 0.34
CA THR A 297 11.16 -0.42 -0.43
C THR A 297 11.14 1.01 -0.99
N THR A 298 12.14 1.81 -0.62
CA THR A 298 12.15 3.28 -0.75
C THR A 298 13.15 3.81 -1.77
N ASP A 299 13.69 2.94 -2.63
CA ASP A 299 14.54 3.32 -3.77
C ASP A 299 13.79 3.30 -5.11
N ILE A 300 12.47 3.10 -5.08
CA ILE A 300 11.51 3.35 -6.17
C ILE A 300 10.08 2.95 -5.78
N ASN A 301 9.91 1.79 -5.12
CA ASN A 301 8.61 1.10 -5.07
C ASN A 301 7.54 1.85 -4.27
N LEU A 302 7.88 2.32 -3.07
CA LEU A 302 6.93 3.05 -2.24
C LEU A 302 6.53 4.37 -2.91
N GLN A 303 7.49 5.09 -3.50
CA GLN A 303 7.21 6.33 -4.21
C GLN A 303 6.26 6.07 -5.37
N MET A 304 6.51 5.01 -6.16
CA MET A 304 5.64 4.59 -7.27
C MET A 304 4.21 4.29 -6.82
N ASN A 305 4.01 3.66 -5.65
CA ASN A 305 2.68 3.39 -5.11
C ASN A 305 1.84 4.67 -4.95
N TYR A 306 2.48 5.83 -4.75
CA TYR A 306 1.82 7.10 -4.42
C TYR A 306 1.85 8.14 -5.54
N TRP A 307 2.53 7.90 -6.67
CA TRP A 307 2.55 8.86 -7.79
C TRP A 307 1.16 9.20 -8.33
N LEU A 308 0.20 8.26 -8.25
CA LEU A 308 -1.17 8.50 -8.69
C LEU A 308 -2.01 9.28 -7.67
N ALA A 309 -1.58 9.39 -6.42
CA ALA A 309 -2.42 9.85 -5.32
C ALA A 309 -2.92 11.28 -5.53
N GLU A 310 -1.99 12.24 -5.65
CA GLU A 310 -2.36 13.65 -5.84
C GLU A 310 -3.00 13.93 -7.21
N PRO A 311 -2.42 13.50 -8.36
CA PRO A 311 -2.96 13.82 -9.67
C PRO A 311 -4.38 13.26 -9.92
N THR A 312 -4.77 12.21 -9.20
CA THR A 312 -6.09 11.57 -9.37
C THR A 312 -7.09 11.86 -8.24
N GLY A 313 -6.78 12.85 -7.39
CA GLY A 313 -7.69 13.36 -6.36
C GLY A 313 -7.84 12.47 -5.12
N LEU A 314 -6.77 11.78 -4.73
CA LEU A 314 -6.70 10.85 -3.59
C LEU A 314 -5.71 11.34 -2.52
N SER A 315 -5.63 12.66 -2.28
CA SER A 315 -4.72 13.27 -1.31
C SER A 315 -4.87 12.68 0.10
N GLU A 316 -6.10 12.34 0.51
CA GLU A 316 -6.35 11.70 1.80
C GLU A 316 -5.76 10.29 1.90
N CYS A 317 -5.53 9.60 0.77
CA CYS A 317 -4.80 8.33 0.75
C CYS A 317 -3.30 8.56 0.93
N HIS A 318 -2.77 9.67 0.40
CA HIS A 318 -1.35 10.02 0.45
C HIS A 318 -0.86 10.33 1.87
N MET A 319 -1.72 10.92 2.70
CA MET A 319 -1.41 11.27 4.10
C MET A 319 -0.80 10.11 4.91
N GLN A 320 -1.17 8.87 4.60
CA GLN A 320 -0.72 7.68 5.31
C GLN A 320 0.79 7.43 5.09
N MET A 321 1.29 7.77 3.90
CA MET A 321 2.74 7.73 3.63
C MET A 321 3.46 8.84 4.40
N LEU A 322 2.88 10.04 4.47
CA LEU A 322 3.48 11.19 5.15
C LEU A 322 3.56 10.98 6.68
N ASP A 323 2.46 10.50 7.28
CA ASP A 323 2.40 10.13 8.70
C ASP A 323 3.40 9.00 9.03
N TRP A 324 3.58 8.05 8.11
CA TRP A 324 4.59 7.00 8.24
C TRP A 324 6.01 7.57 8.19
N ILE A 325 6.32 8.46 7.22
CA ILE A 325 7.65 9.09 7.08
C ILE A 325 8.03 9.86 8.35
N GLU A 326 7.11 10.63 8.93
CA GLU A 326 7.35 11.33 10.19
C GLU A 326 7.73 10.37 11.31
N ASN A 327 6.96 9.29 11.49
CA ASN A 327 7.25 8.29 12.51
C ASN A 327 8.59 7.59 12.27
N ILE A 328 8.87 7.13 11.05
CA ILE A 328 10.13 6.41 10.79
C ILE A 328 11.35 7.33 10.88
N SER A 329 11.21 8.62 10.56
CA SER A 329 12.31 9.58 10.70
C SER A 329 12.79 9.67 12.16
N GLU A 330 11.84 9.70 13.10
CA GLU A 330 12.13 9.70 14.53
C GLU A 330 12.77 8.38 14.98
N VAL A 331 12.31 7.25 14.45
CA VAL A 331 12.94 5.94 14.71
C VAL A 331 14.38 5.89 14.22
N GLN A 332 14.65 6.36 13.01
CA GLN A 332 16.01 6.35 12.44
C GLN A 332 16.94 7.27 13.24
N LYS A 333 16.47 8.43 13.71
CA LYS A 333 17.25 9.34 14.59
C LYS A 333 17.68 8.68 15.91
N MET A 334 16.88 7.74 16.42
CA MET A 334 17.17 7.00 17.66
C MET A 334 17.94 5.68 17.43
N SER A 335 18.29 5.36 16.18
CA SER A 335 18.93 4.09 15.83
C SER A 335 20.31 3.94 16.47
N ASP A 336 20.62 2.73 16.94
CA ASP A 336 21.95 2.34 17.41
C ASP A 336 22.86 1.80 16.29
N ASP A 337 22.39 1.74 15.04
CA ASP A 337 23.24 1.42 13.88
C ASP A 337 24.15 2.62 13.57
N PRO A 338 25.50 2.49 13.68
CA PRO A 338 26.42 3.58 13.40
C PRO A 338 26.33 4.09 11.95
N ARG A 339 25.82 3.28 11.01
CA ARG A 339 25.62 3.68 9.60
C ARG A 339 24.45 4.67 9.44
N LEU A 340 23.48 4.63 10.35
CA LEU A 340 22.33 5.53 10.37
C LEU A 340 22.55 6.76 11.26
N SER A 341 23.54 6.70 12.16
CA SER A 341 23.89 7.80 13.05
C SER A 341 24.26 9.07 12.28
N THR A 342 23.72 10.19 12.75
CA THR A 342 23.92 11.54 12.21
C THR A 342 23.52 12.55 13.29
N ASP A 343 24.16 13.71 13.31
CA ASP A 343 23.81 14.84 14.18
C ASP A 343 22.69 15.71 13.57
N LYS A 344 22.39 15.51 12.30
CA LYS A 344 21.35 16.23 11.54
C LYS A 344 20.50 15.27 10.72
N ALA A 345 19.20 15.56 10.63
CA ALA A 345 18.26 14.79 9.82
C ALA A 345 18.24 13.31 10.22
N TRP A 346 18.07 12.45 9.23
CA TRP A 346 18.00 11.01 9.39
C TRP A 346 18.48 10.32 8.11
N LYS A 347 18.97 9.09 8.26
CA LYS A 347 19.39 8.22 7.16
C LYS A 347 18.48 7.00 7.13
N ALA A 348 18.45 6.28 6.01
CA ALA A 348 17.63 5.08 5.89
C ALA A 348 18.31 4.00 5.04
N TYR A 349 17.93 2.75 5.27
CA TYR A 349 18.13 1.68 4.29
C TYR A 349 17.03 1.74 3.23
N SER A 350 17.29 1.13 2.08
CA SER A 350 16.33 1.02 0.98
C SER A 350 15.10 0.19 1.32
N THR A 351 15.08 -0.57 2.42
CA THR A 351 13.88 -1.32 2.84
C THR A 351 13.68 -1.24 4.35
N MET A 352 12.48 -0.81 4.75
CA MET A 352 12.04 -0.70 6.14
C MET A 352 10.63 -1.27 6.33
N ASN A 353 10.27 -1.64 7.56
CA ASN A 353 8.89 -1.92 7.94
C ASN A 353 8.15 -0.67 8.45
N PHE A 354 6.89 -0.82 8.85
CA PHE A 354 6.10 0.32 9.32
C PHE A 354 6.60 0.95 10.63
N MET A 355 7.43 0.24 11.39
CA MET A 355 8.04 0.68 12.65
C MET A 355 9.45 1.25 12.46
N GLY A 356 9.96 1.34 11.21
CA GLY A 356 11.32 1.79 10.91
C GLY A 356 12.41 0.71 11.02
N GLY A 357 12.06 -0.55 11.33
CA GLY A 357 13.02 -1.65 11.34
C GLY A 357 13.56 -1.93 9.94
N THR A 358 14.88 -2.11 9.83
CA THR A 358 15.58 -2.10 8.54
C THR A 358 15.93 -3.51 8.06
N SER A 359 16.08 -3.68 6.74
CA SER A 359 16.59 -4.94 6.16
C SER A 359 18.11 -5.08 6.30
N GLY A 360 18.81 -3.96 6.52
CA GLY A 360 20.27 -3.90 6.50
C GLY A 360 20.90 -4.14 5.12
N TRP A 361 20.10 -4.20 4.05
CA TRP A 361 20.56 -4.58 2.72
C TRP A 361 21.37 -3.46 2.04
N ALA A 362 20.78 -2.35 1.63
CA ALA A 362 21.51 -1.23 1.03
C ALA A 362 21.20 0.07 1.78
N LEU A 363 22.24 0.81 2.16
CA LEU A 363 22.06 2.14 2.73
C LEU A 363 21.65 3.07 1.59
N HIS A 364 20.46 3.65 1.68
CA HIS A 364 19.91 4.53 0.67
C HIS A 364 19.96 5.97 1.20
N LEU A 365 21.16 6.57 1.12
CA LEU A 365 21.43 7.89 1.68
C LEU A 365 20.51 9.01 1.16
N PRO A 366 20.22 9.13 -0.16
CA PRO A 366 19.27 10.12 -0.66
C PRO A 366 17.80 9.71 -0.47
N GLY A 367 17.52 8.49 0.00
CA GLY A 367 16.15 7.98 0.20
C GLY A 367 15.26 8.88 1.05
N PRO A 368 15.70 9.33 2.23
CA PRO A 368 14.98 10.33 3.03
C PRO A 368 14.64 11.60 2.24
N ALA A 369 15.55 12.11 1.42
CA ALA A 369 15.30 13.30 0.60
C ALA A 369 14.23 13.04 -0.48
N TRP A 370 14.27 11.87 -1.14
CA TRP A 370 13.22 11.47 -2.09
C TRP A 370 11.87 11.28 -1.39
N LEU A 371 11.83 10.66 -0.20
CA LEU A 371 10.58 10.54 0.57
C LEU A 371 9.99 11.92 0.92
N LEU A 372 10.83 12.92 1.21
CA LEU A 372 10.37 14.28 1.51
C LEU A 372 9.84 15.05 0.28
N GLN A 373 10.14 14.60 -0.93
CA GLN A 373 9.48 15.11 -2.13
C GLN A 373 7.96 14.95 -2.05
N HIS A 374 7.48 13.86 -1.44
CA HIS A 374 6.04 13.62 -1.28
C HIS A 374 5.34 14.65 -0.38
N PHE A 375 6.06 15.24 0.60
CA PHE A 375 5.54 16.37 1.38
C PHE A 375 5.40 17.62 0.51
N TRP A 376 6.38 17.90 -0.35
CA TRP A 376 6.27 19.00 -1.29
C TRP A 376 5.14 18.78 -2.29
N LEU A 377 5.01 17.58 -2.86
CA LEU A 377 3.92 17.25 -3.80
C LEU A 377 2.55 17.44 -3.15
N HIS A 378 2.35 16.96 -1.92
CA HIS A 378 1.09 17.16 -1.21
C HIS A 378 0.74 18.65 -1.08
N TYR A 379 1.71 19.48 -0.70
CA TYR A 379 1.52 20.94 -0.68
C TYR A 379 1.27 21.51 -2.09
N ALA A 380 2.04 21.12 -3.10
CA ALA A 380 1.97 21.70 -4.44
C ALA A 380 0.62 21.46 -5.11
N TYR A 381 0.00 20.29 -4.87
CA TYR A 381 -1.35 19.98 -5.35
C TYR A 381 -2.45 20.60 -4.46
N GLY A 382 -2.29 20.60 -3.14
CA GLY A 382 -3.35 21.02 -2.20
C GLY A 382 -3.34 22.50 -1.82
N GLY A 383 -2.19 23.16 -1.86
CA GLY A 383 -2.00 24.56 -1.47
C GLY A 383 -2.10 24.85 0.04
N ASP A 384 -2.13 23.82 0.90
CA ASP A 384 -2.25 23.99 2.35
C ASP A 384 -0.95 24.54 2.98
N LYS A 385 -0.93 25.85 3.19
CA LYS A 385 0.20 26.53 3.82
C LYS A 385 0.46 26.10 5.26
N LYS A 386 -0.57 25.67 6.00
CA LYS A 386 -0.41 25.20 7.37
C LYS A 386 0.31 23.85 7.37
N PHE A 387 -0.09 22.92 6.51
CA PHE A 387 0.63 21.68 6.28
C PHE A 387 2.10 21.95 5.87
N LEU A 388 2.31 22.87 4.92
CA LEU A 388 3.65 23.25 4.49
C LEU A 388 4.49 23.75 5.68
N GLU A 389 3.94 24.66 6.48
CA GLU A 389 4.65 25.29 7.59
C GLU A 389 4.94 24.34 8.76
N GLU A 390 3.96 23.53 9.14
CA GLU A 390 4.00 22.73 10.37
C GLU A 390 4.61 21.34 10.16
N ARG A 391 4.46 20.75 8.95
CA ARG A 391 4.86 19.35 8.68
C ARG A 391 5.98 19.25 7.65
N ALA A 392 5.79 19.82 6.47
CA ALA A 392 6.76 19.67 5.38
C ALA A 392 8.05 20.48 5.62
N TYR A 393 7.93 21.76 5.96
CA TYR A 393 9.06 22.70 6.04
C TYR A 393 10.14 22.28 7.04
N PRO A 394 9.82 21.85 8.28
CA PRO A 394 10.83 21.43 9.24
C PRO A 394 11.69 20.27 8.72
N LEU A 395 11.05 19.25 8.11
CA LEU A 395 11.74 18.07 7.59
C LEU A 395 12.60 18.42 6.35
N LEU A 396 12.05 19.21 5.41
CA LEU A 396 12.78 19.70 4.24
C LEU A 396 14.02 20.50 4.65
N LYS A 397 13.87 21.41 5.63
CA LYS A 397 14.97 22.22 6.15
C LYS A 397 16.05 21.36 6.78
N GLU A 398 15.67 20.45 7.68
CA GLU A 398 16.59 19.57 8.39
C GLU A 398 17.40 18.71 7.39
N MET A 399 16.74 18.16 6.38
CA MET A 399 17.39 17.37 5.34
C MET A 399 18.27 18.23 4.42
N ALA A 400 17.87 19.47 4.11
CA ALA A 400 18.70 20.40 3.34
C ALA A 400 19.98 20.79 4.11
N GLU A 401 19.91 20.98 5.43
CA GLU A 401 21.07 21.21 6.28
C GLU A 401 22.02 20.00 6.27
N PHE A 402 21.48 18.78 6.38
CA PHE A 402 22.26 17.55 6.30
C PHE A 402 23.04 17.45 4.98
N TRP A 403 22.38 17.64 3.84
CA TRP A 403 23.06 17.54 2.54
C TRP A 403 24.02 18.70 2.28
N ALA A 404 23.67 19.93 2.66
CA ALA A 404 24.56 21.08 2.46
C ALA A 404 25.90 20.99 3.22
N ASP A 405 25.94 20.24 4.32
CA ASP A 405 27.17 19.98 5.08
C ASP A 405 27.91 18.71 4.64
N ARG A 406 27.20 17.81 3.95
CA ARG A 406 27.75 16.51 3.50
C ARG A 406 28.43 16.58 2.14
N LEU A 407 27.98 17.48 1.27
CA LEU A 407 28.58 17.65 -0.06
C LEU A 407 30.06 18.03 0.04
N ILE A 408 30.87 17.51 -0.88
CA ILE A 408 32.30 17.81 -0.99
C ILE A 408 32.61 18.48 -2.32
N GLU A 409 33.65 19.30 -2.36
CA GLU A 409 34.12 19.92 -3.58
C GLU A 409 35.02 18.95 -4.38
N LYS A 410 34.74 18.82 -5.68
CA LYS A 410 35.56 18.08 -6.65
C LYS A 410 35.45 18.75 -8.02
N ASP A 411 36.59 19.06 -8.63
CA ASP A 411 36.69 19.67 -9.97
C ASP A 411 35.86 20.97 -10.13
N GLY A 412 35.76 21.77 -9.05
CA GLY A 412 34.99 23.03 -9.04
C GLY A 412 33.48 22.87 -8.87
N PHE A 413 33.00 21.65 -8.63
CA PHE A 413 31.59 21.34 -8.35
C PHE A 413 31.43 20.74 -6.94
N LEU A 414 30.21 20.81 -6.41
CA LEU A 414 29.78 20.07 -5.24
C LEU A 414 29.20 18.71 -5.66
N ILE A 415 29.64 17.66 -5.00
CA ILE A 415 29.23 16.27 -5.28
C ILE A 415 28.81 15.54 -4.02
N THR A 416 27.89 14.59 -4.16
CA THR A 416 27.66 13.54 -3.17
C THR A 416 28.94 12.70 -3.03
N PRO A 417 29.47 12.48 -1.81
CA PRO A 417 30.78 11.84 -1.66
C PRO A 417 30.73 10.30 -1.81
N ASP A 418 29.60 9.69 -1.48
CA ASP A 418 29.46 8.25 -1.30
C ASP A 418 28.08 7.74 -1.75
N GLY A 419 27.69 8.13 -2.96
CA GLY A 419 26.41 7.77 -3.58
C GLY A 419 26.36 6.34 -4.12
N TRP A 420 25.17 5.94 -4.55
CA TRP A 420 24.88 4.59 -5.05
C TRP A 420 23.74 4.68 -6.07
N SER A 421 23.89 4.01 -7.22
CA SER A 421 22.79 3.88 -8.18
C SER A 421 22.06 2.56 -7.92
N PRO A 422 20.82 2.58 -7.39
CA PRO A 422 20.02 1.38 -7.23
C PRO A 422 19.90 0.67 -8.58
N GLU A 423 20.24 -0.60 -8.75
CA GLU A 423 20.76 -1.55 -7.76
C GLU A 423 22.04 -2.21 -8.31
N HIS A 424 22.88 -1.43 -8.97
CA HIS A 424 24.02 -1.96 -9.71
C HIS A 424 25.23 -1.02 -9.72
N GLY A 425 26.34 -1.54 -10.23
CA GLY A 425 27.57 -0.82 -10.40
C GLY A 425 28.04 -0.81 -11.86
N PRO A 426 28.99 0.08 -12.20
CA PRO A 426 29.62 0.14 -13.51
C PRO A 426 30.01 -1.24 -14.03
N GLY A 427 29.73 -1.49 -15.30
CA GLY A 427 30.06 -2.77 -15.94
C GLY A 427 29.05 -3.90 -15.68
N LEU A 428 27.77 -3.57 -15.43
CA LEU A 428 26.66 -4.53 -15.31
C LEU A 428 26.77 -5.41 -14.05
N VAL A 429 27.24 -4.85 -12.94
CA VAL A 429 27.43 -5.61 -11.68
C VAL A 429 26.19 -5.48 -10.80
N GLU A 430 25.24 -6.40 -10.99
CA GLU A 430 24.02 -6.50 -10.18
C GLU A 430 24.34 -6.61 -8.68
N GLY A 431 23.67 -5.81 -7.86
CA GLY A 431 23.83 -5.80 -6.41
C GLY A 431 25.11 -5.13 -5.89
N ASP A 432 25.91 -4.51 -6.76
CA ASP A 432 27.02 -3.65 -6.33
C ASP A 432 26.47 -2.45 -5.54
N ARG A 433 26.99 -2.29 -4.32
CA ARG A 433 26.66 -1.22 -3.37
C ARG A 433 27.90 -0.44 -2.97
N THR A 434 28.98 -0.54 -3.75
CA THR A 434 30.22 0.19 -3.51
C THR A 434 29.93 1.68 -3.65
N PRO A 435 30.18 2.50 -2.61
CA PRO A 435 29.91 3.93 -2.69
C PRO A 435 30.77 4.61 -3.75
N ARG A 436 30.18 5.52 -4.52
CA ARG A 436 30.85 6.27 -5.59
C ARG A 436 30.52 7.77 -5.48
N PRO A 437 31.51 8.65 -5.69
CA PRO A 437 31.27 10.08 -5.67
C PRO A 437 30.46 10.52 -6.90
N GLY A 438 29.56 11.49 -6.71
CA GLY A 438 28.88 12.19 -7.79
C GLY A 438 27.97 11.33 -8.66
N VAL A 439 27.39 10.26 -8.09
CA VAL A 439 26.37 9.45 -8.78
C VAL A 439 25.18 10.35 -9.13
N SER A 440 24.72 10.28 -10.38
CA SER A 440 23.67 11.17 -10.91
C SER A 440 22.38 11.08 -10.11
N TYR A 441 21.94 9.86 -9.78
CA TYR A 441 20.77 9.61 -8.95
C TYR A 441 20.76 10.39 -7.62
N ASP A 442 21.85 10.31 -6.86
CA ASP A 442 22.01 11.06 -5.61
C ASP A 442 21.99 12.58 -5.86
N GLN A 443 22.74 13.04 -6.86
CA GLN A 443 22.85 14.46 -7.20
C GLN A 443 21.49 15.07 -7.54
N GLU A 444 20.69 14.35 -8.32
CA GLU A 444 19.37 14.78 -8.77
C GLU A 444 18.36 14.85 -7.63
N ILE A 445 18.35 13.85 -6.72
CA ILE A 445 17.47 13.87 -5.54
C ILE A 445 17.85 15.02 -4.60
N VAL A 446 19.15 15.27 -4.39
CA VAL A 446 19.62 16.38 -3.56
C VAL A 446 19.29 17.74 -4.18
N TYR A 447 19.41 17.86 -5.51
CA TYR A 447 18.98 19.04 -6.23
C TYR A 447 17.48 19.32 -6.06
N ASP A 448 16.64 18.28 -6.15
CA ASP A 448 15.19 18.39 -5.96
C ASP A 448 14.84 18.80 -4.53
N LEU A 449 15.45 18.17 -3.53
CA LEU A 449 15.31 18.56 -2.12
C LEU A 449 15.60 20.05 -1.91
N PHE A 450 16.72 20.54 -2.42
CA PHE A 450 17.08 21.96 -2.29
C PHE A 450 16.06 22.85 -3.01
N THR A 451 15.57 22.45 -4.17
CA THR A 451 14.53 23.18 -4.91
C THR A 451 13.23 23.27 -4.13
N ASN A 452 12.79 22.18 -3.52
CA ASN A 452 11.58 22.11 -2.71
C ASN A 452 11.73 22.93 -1.43
N TYR A 453 12.89 22.84 -0.75
CA TYR A 453 13.18 23.68 0.41
C TYR A 453 13.19 25.18 0.08
N ILE A 454 13.87 25.59 -1.01
CA ILE A 454 13.92 27.00 -1.44
C ILE A 454 12.50 27.51 -1.70
N SER A 455 11.71 26.77 -2.46
CA SER A 455 10.34 27.13 -2.79
C SER A 455 9.46 27.26 -1.53
N ALA A 456 9.53 26.29 -0.63
CA ALA A 456 8.80 26.33 0.63
C ALA A 456 9.22 27.53 1.51
N SER A 457 10.52 27.81 1.58
CA SER A 457 11.09 28.95 2.31
C SER A 457 10.61 30.30 1.77
N GLU A 458 10.52 30.46 0.44
CA GLU A 458 10.01 31.67 -0.20
C GLU A 458 8.52 31.88 0.08
N ILE A 459 7.73 30.82 -0.09
CA ILE A 459 6.27 30.84 0.14
C ILE A 459 5.93 31.22 1.58
N LEU A 460 6.69 30.72 2.54
CA LEU A 460 6.50 30.99 3.97
C LEU A 460 7.21 32.27 4.44
N GLY A 461 8.09 32.85 3.62
CA GLY A 461 8.90 34.01 4.02
C GLY A 461 9.90 33.72 5.14
N LYS A 462 10.34 32.46 5.31
CA LYS A 462 11.22 32.01 6.41
C LYS A 462 12.67 31.81 5.97
N ASP A 463 13.61 31.91 6.91
CA ASP A 463 15.02 31.51 6.77
C ASP A 463 15.76 32.05 5.53
N SER A 464 15.56 33.32 5.18
CA SER A 464 16.15 33.93 3.96
C SER A 464 17.66 33.78 3.84
N VAL A 465 18.42 33.88 4.94
CA VAL A 465 19.87 33.69 4.95
C VAL A 465 20.25 32.25 4.59
N PHE A 466 19.59 31.27 5.20
CA PHE A 466 19.87 29.86 4.91
C PHE A 466 19.36 29.47 3.51
N ARG A 467 18.20 29.98 3.08
CA ARG A 467 17.72 29.86 1.70
C ARG A 467 18.76 30.32 0.68
N ASN A 468 19.36 31.50 0.88
CA ASN A 468 20.39 32.01 -0.04
C ASN A 468 21.64 31.13 -0.06
N ARG A 469 22.03 30.54 1.08
CA ARG A 469 23.09 29.52 1.12
C ARG A 469 22.71 28.31 0.28
N ILE A 470 21.49 27.78 0.44
CA ILE A 470 21.04 26.60 -0.31
C ILE A 470 20.89 26.88 -1.81
N ILE A 471 20.49 28.09 -2.22
CA ILE A 471 20.52 28.50 -3.63
C ILE A 471 21.93 28.35 -4.19
N SER A 472 22.93 28.95 -3.50
CA SER A 472 24.32 28.86 -3.93
C SER A 472 24.83 27.41 -3.96
N VAL A 473 24.55 26.60 -2.93
CA VAL A 473 24.97 25.19 -2.88
C VAL A 473 24.36 24.41 -4.06
N ARG A 474 23.06 24.55 -4.29
CA ARG A 474 22.34 23.87 -5.38
C ARG A 474 22.91 24.25 -6.76
N GLU A 475 23.25 25.52 -6.97
CA GLU A 475 23.82 26.01 -8.23
C GLU A 475 25.24 25.48 -8.52
N HIS A 476 25.97 25.04 -7.49
CA HIS A 476 27.30 24.45 -7.64
C HIS A 476 27.27 22.91 -7.67
N LEU A 477 26.12 22.26 -7.53
CA LEU A 477 26.01 20.80 -7.68
C LEU A 477 26.45 20.37 -9.08
N LEU A 478 27.21 19.27 -9.13
CA LEU A 478 27.49 18.60 -10.40
C LEU A 478 26.19 18.03 -10.98
N TRP A 479 25.86 18.46 -12.20
CA TRP A 479 24.81 17.86 -13.00
C TRP A 479 25.32 16.66 -13.80
N PRO A 480 24.44 15.67 -14.10
CA PRO A 480 24.78 14.57 -15.00
C PRO A 480 25.24 15.12 -16.34
N ARG A 481 26.24 14.47 -16.93
CA ARG A 481 26.81 14.88 -18.22
C ARG A 481 26.30 13.99 -19.33
N ILE A 482 26.48 14.44 -20.56
CA ILE A 482 26.27 13.61 -21.74
C ILE A 482 27.53 12.79 -22.00
N GLY A 483 27.37 11.47 -22.02
CA GLY A 483 28.45 10.53 -22.23
C GLY A 483 28.78 10.27 -23.70
N LYS A 484 29.76 9.39 -23.95
CA LYS A 484 30.29 9.13 -25.30
C LYS A 484 29.29 8.54 -26.29
N TRP A 485 28.15 8.03 -25.81
CA TRP A 485 27.08 7.47 -26.64
C TRP A 485 25.90 8.44 -26.82
N GLY A 486 25.99 9.66 -26.27
CA GLY A 486 24.87 10.60 -26.22
C GLY A 486 23.87 10.31 -25.10
N GLN A 487 24.19 9.39 -24.19
CA GLN A 487 23.36 9.05 -23.03
C GLN A 487 23.58 10.05 -21.88
N LEU A 488 22.57 10.22 -21.02
CA LEU A 488 22.78 10.85 -19.71
C LEU A 488 23.59 9.88 -18.85
N GLN A 489 24.70 10.35 -18.27
CA GLN A 489 25.58 9.48 -17.49
C GLN A 489 24.95 9.10 -16.15
N GLU A 490 25.00 7.82 -15.80
CA GLU A 490 24.55 7.32 -14.49
C GLU A 490 25.57 7.58 -13.39
N TRP A 491 26.86 7.62 -13.75
CA TRP A 491 27.97 7.88 -12.85
C TRP A 491 28.70 9.17 -13.21
N MET A 492 29.46 9.72 -12.26
CA MET A 492 30.29 10.93 -12.49
C MET A 492 31.28 10.76 -13.64
N GLU A 493 31.88 9.57 -13.78
CA GLU A 493 32.69 9.19 -14.92
C GLU A 493 31.86 8.48 -16.00
N ASP A 494 32.29 8.56 -17.26
CA ASP A 494 31.62 7.97 -18.43
C ASP A 494 31.74 6.43 -18.48
N LEU A 495 31.10 5.76 -17.52
CA LEU A 495 31.20 4.33 -17.26
C LEU A 495 30.02 3.53 -17.80
N ASP A 496 29.03 4.18 -18.41
CA ASP A 496 27.83 3.53 -18.93
C ASP A 496 28.12 2.57 -20.09
N SER A 497 27.23 1.58 -20.18
CA SER A 497 27.25 0.55 -21.21
C SER A 497 25.97 0.65 -22.07
N PRO A 498 26.08 0.79 -23.40
CA PRO A 498 24.91 0.77 -24.29
C PRO A 498 24.25 -0.62 -24.40
N LYS A 499 24.83 -1.64 -23.75
CA LYS A 499 24.28 -3.00 -23.64
C LYS A 499 23.58 -3.24 -22.31
N ASP A 500 23.55 -2.23 -21.44
CA ASP A 500 22.86 -2.33 -20.18
C ASP A 500 21.35 -2.32 -20.39
N HIS A 501 20.68 -3.29 -19.79
CA HIS A 501 19.22 -3.42 -19.75
C HIS A 501 18.75 -3.58 -18.31
N HIS A 502 19.49 -2.99 -17.36
CA HIS A 502 19.12 -2.99 -15.97
C HIS A 502 17.72 -2.43 -15.79
N ARG A 503 16.99 -2.99 -14.82
CA ARG A 503 15.58 -2.65 -14.59
C ARG A 503 15.43 -1.26 -13.94
N HIS A 504 16.47 -0.76 -13.28
CA HIS A 504 16.46 0.58 -12.70
C HIS A 504 17.03 1.58 -13.69
N LEU A 505 16.36 2.73 -13.78
CA LEU A 505 16.80 3.89 -14.55
C LEU A 505 17.01 5.05 -13.57
N SER A 506 17.79 4.81 -12.52
CA SER A 506 17.89 5.69 -11.35
C SER A 506 18.37 7.09 -11.72
N HIS A 507 19.31 7.21 -12.66
CA HIS A 507 19.79 8.49 -13.19
C HIS A 507 18.79 9.24 -14.08
N LEU A 508 17.57 8.72 -14.24
CA LEU A 508 16.45 9.39 -14.92
C LEU A 508 15.36 9.81 -13.92
N PHE A 509 15.71 9.93 -12.64
CA PHE A 509 14.79 10.40 -11.59
C PHE A 509 14.06 11.72 -11.98
N PRO A 510 14.72 12.75 -12.53
CA PRO A 510 14.06 13.99 -12.91
C PRO A 510 13.05 13.85 -14.05
N ASP A 511 13.30 12.98 -15.03
CA ASP A 511 12.49 12.88 -16.24
C ASP A 511 11.08 12.33 -15.97
N PHE A 512 10.92 11.56 -14.88
CA PHE A 512 9.64 11.01 -14.46
C PHE A 512 8.94 11.82 -13.38
N VAL A 513 9.70 12.57 -12.57
CA VAL A 513 9.20 13.17 -11.33
C VAL A 513 9.20 14.71 -11.37
N ASN A 514 10.10 15.32 -12.13
CA ASN A 514 10.24 16.77 -12.29
C ASN A 514 9.62 17.28 -13.61
N ALA A 515 8.53 16.66 -14.08
CA ALA A 515 7.74 17.15 -15.21
C ALA A 515 6.95 18.45 -14.89
N TYR A 516 7.58 19.40 -14.18
CA TYR A 516 7.15 20.78 -14.02
C TYR A 516 8.41 21.69 -14.07
N PRO A 517 8.37 22.78 -14.85
CA PRO A 517 9.31 22.97 -15.95
C PRO A 517 10.51 23.85 -15.56
N LYS A 518 11.74 23.33 -15.69
CA LYS A 518 12.94 24.11 -16.08
C LYS A 518 14.04 23.21 -16.71
N ILE A 519 13.74 22.60 -17.85
CA ILE A 519 14.80 22.29 -18.83
C ILE A 519 14.87 23.49 -19.79
N HIS A 520 15.53 24.57 -19.36
CA HIS A 520 15.93 25.68 -20.24
C HIS A 520 17.17 26.38 -19.67
N GLN A 521 18.35 25.85 -19.98
CA GLN A 521 19.36 26.43 -20.89
C GLN A 521 20.70 25.75 -20.68
#